data_AF-A0A7S0QRC3-F1
#
_entry.id   AF-A0A7S0QRC3-F1
#
_cell.length_a   1.000
_cell.length_b   1.000
_cell.length_c   1.000
_cell.angle_alpha   90.00
_cell.angle_beta   90.00
_cell.angle_gamma   90.00
#
_symmetry.space_group_name_H-M   'P 1'
#
loop_
_entity.id
_entity.type
_entity.pdbx_description
1 polymer ?
#
loop_
_entity_poly.entity_id
_entity_poly.type
_entity_poly.pdbx_seq_one_letter_code
_entity_poly.pdbx_strand_id
1 'polypeptide(L)'
;GRVLVLVLARIVFCVAVRFSSLLPTTIGLRGGSPFPEESPPSSPQKLSAESSSLNDARGYIAPKTQDIMLPDLNHTILSNEVAEVLGVKYLGPAKNGLRFPVNGILFGHNRRVMVNFSCRRKSLEKSYPWLNVIFLCDTGSPISYISAYAMNALIGTNDHIPELLRVDSGDFSHTFHLSIPGSHFAEVNVLGMDFLCKASLSILMDSAGDFVELRRNAITSP
;
A
#
# COMPACT_ATOMS: atom_id res chain seq x y z
N GLY A 1 -34.18 -8.11 -16.82
CA GLY A 1 -34.24 -8.80 -15.51
C GLY A 1 -33.47 -10.11 -15.44
N ARG A 2 -32.20 -10.16 -15.88
CA ARG A 2 -31.30 -11.32 -15.65
C ARG A 2 -29.92 -10.96 -15.07
N VAL A 3 -29.64 -9.67 -14.89
CA VAL A 3 -28.37 -9.19 -14.32
C VAL A 3 -28.47 -8.97 -12.79
N LEU A 4 -29.69 -8.84 -12.25
CA LEU A 4 -29.91 -8.57 -10.82
C LEU A 4 -29.74 -9.80 -9.91
N VAL A 5 -29.76 -11.02 -10.48
CA VAL A 5 -29.70 -12.27 -9.70
C VAL A 5 -28.25 -12.65 -9.33
N LEU A 6 -27.25 -12.21 -10.08
CA LEU A 6 -25.85 -12.58 -9.82
C LEU A 6 -25.19 -11.79 -8.69
N VAL A 7 -25.67 -10.57 -8.42
CA VAL A 7 -25.07 -9.69 -7.39
C VAL A 7 -25.53 -10.07 -5.97
N LEU A 8 -26.74 -10.63 -5.83
CA LEU A 8 -27.27 -11.09 -4.54
C LEU A 8 -26.67 -12.42 -4.05
N ALA A 9 -26.11 -13.24 -4.94
CA ALA A 9 -25.55 -14.55 -4.59
C ALA A 9 -24.20 -14.48 -3.86
N ARG A 10 -23.48 -13.35 -3.89
CA ARG A 10 -22.19 -13.19 -3.21
C ARG A 10 -22.26 -12.64 -1.78
N ILE A 11 -23.44 -12.21 -1.33
CA ILE A 11 -23.64 -11.58 -0.01
C ILE A 11 -24.06 -12.60 1.07
N VAL A 12 -24.45 -13.83 0.71
CA VAL A 12 -25.07 -14.78 1.66
C VAL A 12 -24.10 -15.84 2.24
N PHE A 13 -22.85 -15.94 1.77
CA PHE A 13 -21.98 -17.06 2.19
C PHE A 13 -20.99 -16.77 3.34
N CYS A 14 -21.04 -15.61 3.99
CA CYS A 14 -20.13 -15.27 5.11
C CYS A 14 -20.66 -15.55 6.51
N VAL A 15 -21.78 -16.27 6.67
CA VAL A 15 -22.27 -16.65 8.01
C VAL A 15 -22.33 -18.17 8.12
N ALA A 16 -21.24 -18.72 8.68
CA ALA A 16 -21.21 -19.86 9.61
C ALA A 16 -19.98 -20.75 9.32
N VAL A 17 -18.93 -20.62 10.11
CA VAL A 17 -18.37 -21.75 10.89
C VAL A 17 -17.69 -21.17 12.14
N ARG A 18 -18.24 -21.49 13.31
CA ARG A 18 -17.66 -21.28 14.64
C ARG A 18 -16.87 -22.54 15.05
N PHE A 19 -15.71 -22.31 15.67
CA PHE A 19 -15.09 -23.00 16.82
C PHE A 19 -15.23 -24.52 16.98
N SER A 20 -14.10 -25.22 17.09
CA SER A 20 -13.85 -26.10 18.25
C SER A 20 -12.35 -26.32 18.51
N SER A 21 -11.98 -26.12 19.76
CA SER A 21 -10.68 -26.35 20.42
C SER A 21 -10.53 -27.80 20.90
N LEU A 22 -9.29 -28.32 20.98
CA LEU A 22 -8.63 -28.97 22.14
C LEU A 22 -7.55 -30.01 21.74
N LEU A 23 -6.45 -29.97 22.50
CA LEU A 23 -5.21 -30.76 22.54
C LEU A 23 -5.43 -32.20 23.10
N PRO A 24 -4.39 -32.98 23.54
CA PRO A 24 -3.16 -33.49 22.91
C PRO A 24 -3.04 -35.03 23.06
N THR A 25 -1.96 -35.68 22.60
CA THR A 25 -1.60 -37.05 23.03
C THR A 25 -0.08 -37.25 23.14
N THR A 26 0.31 -38.00 24.18
CA THR A 26 1.65 -38.12 24.78
C THR A 26 2.36 -39.45 24.47
N ILE A 27 3.71 -39.40 24.50
CA ILE A 27 4.72 -40.39 24.97
C ILE A 27 4.96 -41.71 24.19
N GLY A 28 6.25 -41.96 23.90
CA GLY A 28 6.85 -43.29 23.74
C GLY A 28 8.39 -43.27 23.85
N LEU A 29 8.93 -43.95 24.87
CA LEU A 29 10.36 -44.08 25.23
C LEU A 29 11.04 -45.32 24.60
N ARG A 30 12.33 -45.22 24.24
CA ARG A 30 13.42 -46.27 24.22
C ARG A 30 14.59 -45.70 23.38
N GLY A 31 15.89 -45.90 23.62
CA GLY A 31 16.74 -46.69 24.51
C GLY A 31 18.21 -46.30 24.20
N GLY A 32 19.15 -46.51 25.14
CA GLY A 32 20.47 -45.84 25.14
C GLY A 32 21.68 -46.53 24.48
N SER A 33 22.71 -45.67 24.33
CA SER A 33 24.19 -45.81 24.35
C SER A 33 24.94 -46.66 23.28
N PRO A 34 26.27 -46.45 23.04
CA PRO A 34 27.23 -45.52 23.67
C PRO A 34 28.01 -44.57 22.72
N PHE A 35 28.49 -43.47 23.30
CA PHE A 35 29.42 -42.49 22.71
C PHE A 35 30.87 -42.99 22.70
N PRO A 36 31.69 -42.62 21.70
CA PRO A 36 33.13 -42.43 21.87
C PRO A 36 33.45 -40.96 22.20
N GLU A 37 34.44 -40.84 23.09
CA GLU A 37 35.03 -39.65 23.68
C GLU A 37 35.88 -38.90 22.65
N GLU A 38 35.54 -37.64 22.35
CA GLU A 38 36.32 -36.76 21.46
C GLU A 38 36.81 -35.53 22.27
N SER A 39 38.12 -35.32 22.20
CA SER A 39 38.91 -34.31 22.92
C SER A 39 38.48 -32.85 22.68
N PRO A 40 38.70 -31.92 23.63
CA PRO A 40 38.21 -30.55 23.52
C PRO A 40 39.03 -29.70 22.55
N PRO A 41 38.41 -29.01 21.58
CA PRO A 41 39.09 -27.92 20.88
C PRO A 41 39.04 -26.62 21.69
N SER A 42 40.20 -25.97 21.67
CA SER A 42 40.57 -24.70 22.26
C SER A 42 39.68 -23.51 21.92
N SER A 43 39.37 -22.73 22.96
CA SER A 43 39.07 -21.28 23.00
C SER A 43 37.85 -20.74 22.21
N PRO A 44 37.00 -19.91 22.84
CA PRO A 44 35.80 -19.38 22.20
C PRO A 44 36.16 -18.35 21.12
N GLN A 45 35.99 -18.74 19.85
CA GLN A 45 35.82 -17.78 18.77
C GLN A 45 34.52 -17.02 19.01
N LYS A 46 34.66 -15.71 19.17
CA LYS A 46 33.57 -14.75 19.31
C LYS A 46 32.77 -14.75 18.00
N LEU A 47 31.75 -15.62 17.90
CA LEU A 47 30.68 -15.47 16.93
C LEU A 47 30.02 -14.12 17.22
N SER A 48 30.38 -13.10 16.46
CA SER A 48 29.54 -11.92 16.32
C SER A 48 28.24 -12.40 15.69
N ALA A 49 27.23 -12.63 16.52
CA ALA A 49 25.86 -12.60 16.07
C ALA A 49 25.68 -11.25 15.38
N GLU A 50 25.67 -11.26 14.05
CA GLU A 50 25.07 -10.17 13.30
C GLU A 50 23.59 -10.21 13.67
N SER A 51 23.25 -9.47 14.72
CA SER A 51 21.89 -9.02 14.93
C SER A 51 21.57 -8.18 13.71
N SER A 52 20.95 -8.80 12.70
CA SER A 52 20.30 -8.11 11.61
C SER A 52 19.23 -7.22 12.25
N SER A 53 19.62 -6.00 12.60
CA SER A 53 18.70 -4.97 13.04
C SER A 53 17.83 -4.65 11.84
N LEU A 54 16.71 -5.36 11.72
CA LEU A 54 15.64 -5.08 10.77
C LEU A 54 14.94 -3.74 11.06
N ASN A 55 15.41 -3.01 12.06
CA ASN A 55 14.95 -1.67 12.36
C ASN A 55 15.87 -0.69 11.63
N ASP A 56 15.28 0.13 10.77
CA ASP A 56 15.91 1.31 10.23
C ASP A 56 16.58 2.11 11.36
N ALA A 57 17.75 2.67 11.06
CA ALA A 57 18.41 3.56 12.00
C ALA A 57 17.42 4.63 12.47
N ARG A 58 17.36 4.88 13.78
CA ARG A 58 16.51 5.95 14.34
C ARG A 58 16.82 7.27 13.62
N GLY A 59 15.92 7.70 12.74
CA GLY A 59 16.14 8.88 11.92
C GLY A 59 14.99 9.13 10.95
N TYR A 60 14.79 10.41 10.62
CA TYR A 60 13.87 10.83 9.57
C TYR A 60 14.44 10.43 8.20
N ILE A 61 13.70 9.68 7.41
CA ILE A 61 14.06 9.40 6.01
C ILE A 61 13.67 10.63 5.19
N ALA A 62 14.68 11.29 4.60
CA ALA A 62 14.43 12.45 3.76
C ALA A 62 13.69 12.05 2.48
N PRO A 63 12.76 12.88 1.97
CA PRO A 63 11.98 12.52 0.80
C PRO A 63 12.82 12.15 -0.43
N LYS A 64 14.03 12.74 -0.56
CA LYS A 64 14.96 12.54 -1.68
C LYS A 64 15.83 11.28 -1.55
N THR A 65 15.80 10.59 -0.41
CA THR A 65 16.61 9.38 -0.15
C THR A 65 15.76 8.11 -0.10
N GLN A 66 14.44 8.21 -0.23
CA GLN A 66 13.55 7.06 -0.25
C GLN A 66 13.75 6.27 -1.56
N ASP A 67 13.82 4.94 -1.48
CA ASP A 67 13.81 4.08 -2.64
C ASP A 67 13.02 2.80 -2.35
N ILE A 68 11.80 2.72 -2.85
CA ILE A 68 10.88 1.61 -2.61
C ILE A 68 11.04 0.61 -3.76
N MET A 69 11.42 -0.63 -3.42
CA MET A 69 11.59 -1.70 -4.39
C MET A 69 10.24 -2.19 -4.93
N LEU A 70 9.84 -1.69 -6.11
CA LEU A 70 8.60 -2.06 -6.80
C LEU A 70 8.85 -2.66 -8.19
N PRO A 71 9.61 -3.76 -8.34
CA PRO A 71 9.91 -4.34 -9.64
C PRO A 71 8.67 -4.87 -10.39
N ASP A 72 7.58 -5.10 -9.66
CA ASP A 72 6.30 -5.62 -10.12
C ASP A 72 5.28 -4.53 -10.49
N LEU A 73 5.60 -3.26 -10.25
CA LEU A 73 4.71 -2.14 -10.56
C LEU A 73 5.44 -1.08 -11.38
N ASN A 74 4.80 -0.62 -12.44
CA ASN A 74 5.26 0.49 -13.26
C ASN A 74 4.06 1.21 -13.86
N HIS A 75 4.29 2.26 -14.65
CA HIS A 75 3.20 3.04 -15.25
C HIS A 75 2.24 2.16 -16.08
N THR A 76 2.79 1.22 -16.85
CA THR A 76 2.01 0.33 -17.73
C THR A 76 1.09 -0.57 -16.92
N ILE A 77 1.61 -1.21 -15.86
CA ILE A 77 0.83 -2.08 -14.96
C ILE A 77 -0.29 -1.29 -14.28
N LEU A 78 0.00 -0.06 -13.81
CA LEU A 78 -1.01 0.81 -13.22
C LEU A 78 -2.10 1.18 -14.24
N SER A 79 -1.71 1.51 -15.47
CA SER A 79 -2.61 2.01 -16.50
C SER A 79 -3.55 0.96 -17.08
N ASN A 80 -3.09 -0.30 -17.14
CA ASN A 80 -3.80 -1.38 -17.80
C ASN A 80 -4.40 -2.33 -16.76
N GLU A 81 -3.55 -3.05 -16.04
CA GLU A 81 -3.98 -4.17 -15.19
C GLU A 81 -4.68 -3.70 -13.91
N VAL A 82 -4.05 -2.80 -13.15
CA VAL A 82 -4.64 -2.33 -11.87
C VAL A 82 -5.90 -1.50 -12.14
N ALA A 83 -5.88 -0.67 -13.19
CA ALA A 83 -7.02 0.14 -13.60
C ALA A 83 -8.22 -0.71 -14.03
N GLU A 84 -7.98 -1.80 -14.78
CA GLU A 84 -9.03 -2.74 -15.20
C GLU A 84 -9.71 -3.38 -13.98
N VAL A 85 -8.93 -3.89 -13.02
CA VAL A 85 -9.49 -4.54 -11.83
C VAL A 85 -10.25 -3.54 -10.95
N LEU A 86 -9.78 -2.30 -10.84
CA LEU A 86 -10.47 -1.22 -10.13
C LEU A 86 -11.68 -0.65 -10.89
N GLY A 87 -11.88 -1.04 -12.16
CA GLY A 87 -12.97 -0.56 -13.00
C GLY A 87 -12.87 0.94 -13.33
N VAL A 88 -11.65 1.48 -13.45
CA VAL A 88 -11.39 2.89 -13.74
C VAL A 88 -10.44 3.04 -14.92
N LYS A 89 -10.36 4.23 -15.50
CA LYS A 89 -9.30 4.60 -16.46
C LYS A 89 -8.26 5.43 -15.73
N TYR A 90 -7.05 4.89 -15.54
CA TYR A 90 -5.96 5.62 -14.90
C TYR A 90 -5.62 6.90 -15.67
N LEU A 91 -5.47 8.01 -14.94
CA LEU A 91 -5.31 9.39 -15.44
C LEU A 91 -6.44 9.86 -16.37
N GLY A 92 -7.55 9.10 -16.46
CA GLY A 92 -8.77 9.48 -17.15
C GLY A 92 -9.69 10.33 -16.27
N PRO A 93 -10.76 10.89 -16.84
CA PRO A 93 -11.73 11.71 -16.11
C PRO A 93 -12.33 10.97 -14.91
N ALA A 94 -12.42 11.66 -13.77
CA ALA A 94 -13.04 11.18 -12.55
C ALA A 94 -14.24 12.03 -12.14
N LYS A 95 -15.14 11.44 -11.34
CA LYS A 95 -16.19 12.19 -10.67
C LYS A 95 -15.58 13.04 -9.56
N ASN A 96 -16.15 14.21 -9.31
CA ASN A 96 -15.69 15.09 -8.25
C ASN A 96 -15.80 14.41 -6.88
N GLY A 97 -14.71 14.47 -6.12
CA GLY A 97 -14.66 14.15 -4.70
C GLY A 97 -14.44 12.66 -4.42
N LEU A 98 -13.46 12.40 -3.58
CA LEU A 98 -13.27 11.12 -2.91
C LEU A 98 -14.40 10.92 -1.91
N ARG A 99 -15.03 9.74 -1.92
CA ARG A 99 -16.00 9.34 -0.91
C ARG A 99 -15.42 8.22 -0.08
N PHE A 100 -15.54 8.34 1.24
CA PHE A 100 -15.18 7.27 2.16
C PHE A 100 -16.39 6.36 2.42
N PRO A 101 -16.18 5.04 2.53
CA PRO A 101 -14.90 4.37 2.39
C PRO A 101 -14.37 4.32 0.96
N VAL A 102 -13.04 4.33 0.80
CA VAL A 102 -12.40 4.14 -0.51
C VAL A 102 -12.10 2.66 -0.69
N ASN A 103 -12.70 2.07 -1.72
CA ASN A 103 -12.45 0.68 -2.07
C ASN A 103 -11.17 0.56 -2.90
N GLY A 104 -10.42 -0.49 -2.63
CA GLY A 104 -9.20 -0.88 -3.31
C GLY A 104 -9.09 -2.40 -3.42
N ILE A 105 -7.91 -2.84 -3.83
CA ILE A 105 -7.61 -4.26 -4.07
C ILE A 105 -6.24 -4.64 -3.50
N LEU A 106 -6.07 -5.93 -3.24
CA LEU A 106 -4.75 -6.55 -3.11
C LEU A 106 -4.31 -7.04 -4.48
N PHE A 107 -3.30 -6.41 -5.08
CA PHE A 107 -2.87 -6.66 -6.44
C PHE A 107 -1.59 -7.50 -6.51
N GLY A 108 -1.57 -8.45 -7.45
CA GLY A 108 -0.39 -9.25 -7.78
C GLY A 108 0.06 -10.22 -6.68
N HIS A 109 1.14 -10.94 -6.96
CA HIS A 109 1.69 -11.93 -6.02
C HIS A 109 2.25 -11.30 -4.74
N ASN A 110 2.72 -10.06 -4.81
CA ASN A 110 3.22 -9.31 -3.67
C ASN A 110 2.11 -8.64 -2.84
N ARG A 111 0.83 -8.92 -3.13
CA ARG A 111 -0.35 -8.42 -2.40
C ARG A 111 -0.29 -6.91 -2.17
N ARG A 112 0.04 -6.16 -3.21
CA ARG A 112 0.19 -4.70 -3.15
C ARG A 112 -1.16 -4.04 -2.89
N VAL A 113 -1.23 -3.16 -1.90
CA VAL A 113 -2.47 -2.47 -1.51
C VAL A 113 -2.70 -1.32 -2.49
N MET A 114 -3.62 -1.48 -3.44
CA MET A 114 -3.87 -0.51 -4.51
C MET A 114 -5.22 0.16 -4.34
N VAL A 115 -5.26 1.49 -4.44
CA VAL A 115 -6.48 2.29 -4.30
C VAL A 115 -6.59 3.34 -5.40
N ASN A 116 -7.81 3.62 -5.87
CA ASN A 116 -8.06 4.72 -6.80
C ASN A 116 -8.61 5.94 -6.07
N PHE A 117 -7.99 7.10 -6.29
CA PHE A 117 -8.44 8.38 -5.76
C PHE A 117 -8.84 9.30 -6.92
N SER A 118 -9.94 10.02 -6.74
CA SER A 118 -10.27 11.17 -7.59
C SER A 118 -9.45 12.36 -7.14
N CYS A 119 -8.57 12.86 -8.01
CA CYS A 119 -7.59 13.90 -7.69
C CYS A 119 -7.65 15.03 -8.71
N ARG A 120 -7.35 16.25 -8.26
CA ARG A 120 -7.02 17.38 -9.15
C ARG A 120 -5.91 18.23 -8.55
N ARG A 121 -5.21 19.01 -9.37
CA ARG A 121 -4.33 20.05 -8.85
C ARG A 121 -5.14 21.07 -8.06
N LYS A 122 -4.69 21.37 -6.83
CA LYS A 122 -5.25 22.46 -6.04
C LYS A 122 -4.66 23.79 -6.52
N SER A 123 -5.53 24.70 -6.97
CA SER A 123 -5.18 26.06 -7.36
C SER A 123 -6.31 27.00 -6.96
N LEU A 124 -5.95 28.23 -6.58
CA LEU A 124 -6.91 29.31 -6.30
C LEU A 124 -7.36 30.02 -7.58
N GLU A 125 -6.57 29.91 -8.65
CA GLU A 125 -6.73 30.70 -9.87
C GLU A 125 -7.45 29.93 -10.98
N LYS A 126 -7.25 28.60 -11.03
CA LYS A 126 -7.78 27.74 -12.10
C LYS A 126 -8.40 26.48 -11.52
N SER A 127 -9.57 26.12 -12.04
CA SER A 127 -10.17 24.81 -11.81
C SER A 127 -9.54 23.78 -12.75
N TYR A 128 -8.86 22.79 -12.18
CA TYR A 128 -8.30 21.66 -12.92
C TYR A 128 -9.30 20.49 -12.95
N PRO A 129 -9.29 19.66 -14.01
CA PRO A 129 -10.17 18.50 -14.10
C PRO A 129 -9.85 17.46 -13.01
N TRP A 130 -10.88 16.73 -12.59
CA TRP A 130 -10.73 15.57 -11.72
C TRP A 130 -10.25 14.37 -12.53
N LEU A 131 -9.20 13.70 -12.07
CA LEU A 131 -8.58 12.55 -12.70
C LEU A 131 -8.51 11.37 -11.72
N ASN A 132 -8.63 10.15 -12.24
CA ASN A 132 -8.41 8.93 -11.46
C ASN A 132 -6.91 8.71 -11.31
N VAL A 133 -6.41 8.75 -10.09
CA VAL A 133 -5.01 8.47 -9.76
C VAL A 133 -4.97 7.25 -8.86
N ILE A 134 -4.30 6.21 -9.35
CA ILE A 134 -4.12 4.95 -8.61
C ILE A 134 -2.86 5.06 -7.77
N PHE A 135 -2.97 4.73 -6.50
CA PHE A 135 -1.88 4.76 -5.53
C PHE A 135 -1.62 3.38 -4.96
N LEU A 136 -0.34 3.10 -4.72
CA LEU A 136 0.09 2.11 -3.74
C LEU A 136 -0.02 2.71 -2.34
N CYS A 137 -0.72 2.05 -1.42
CA CYS A 137 -0.65 2.40 0.00
C CYS A 137 0.57 1.72 0.63
N ASP A 138 1.50 2.51 1.15
CA ASP A 138 2.73 2.01 1.75
C ASP A 138 2.93 2.62 3.14
N THR A 139 2.65 1.83 4.17
CA THR A 139 2.85 2.24 5.57
C THR A 139 4.33 2.30 5.97
N GLY A 140 5.23 1.74 5.16
CA GLY A 140 6.68 1.86 5.32
C GLY A 140 7.23 3.17 4.76
N SER A 141 6.48 3.88 3.91
CA SER A 141 6.88 5.17 3.39
C SER A 141 6.42 6.30 4.33
N PRO A 142 7.32 7.10 4.92
CA PRO A 142 6.92 8.23 5.75
C PRO A 142 6.25 9.36 4.93
N ILE A 143 6.50 9.40 3.62
CA ILE A 143 6.13 10.50 2.73
C ILE A 143 5.32 9.97 1.54
N SER A 144 4.42 10.80 1.02
CA SER A 144 3.61 10.48 -0.16
C SER A 144 4.17 11.07 -1.45
N TYR A 145 4.08 10.29 -2.52
CA TYR A 145 4.68 10.60 -3.82
C TYR A 145 3.67 10.47 -4.98
N ILE A 146 3.88 11.25 -6.02
CA ILE A 146 3.18 11.15 -7.30
C ILE A 146 4.22 10.98 -8.40
N SER A 147 3.98 10.04 -9.31
CA SER A 147 4.85 9.78 -10.46
C SER A 147 4.87 10.98 -11.42
N ALA A 148 5.91 11.08 -12.25
CA ALA A 148 6.00 12.11 -13.29
C ALA A 148 4.79 12.08 -14.24
N TYR A 149 4.28 10.89 -14.58
CA TYR A 149 3.10 10.71 -15.42
C TYR A 149 1.84 11.34 -14.80
N ALA A 150 1.58 11.05 -13.53
CA ALA A 150 0.42 11.60 -12.84
C ALA A 150 0.58 13.10 -12.55
N MET A 151 1.79 13.58 -12.24
CA MET A 151 2.04 15.01 -12.08
C MET A 151 1.75 15.77 -13.38
N ASN A 152 2.28 15.31 -14.52
CA ASN A 152 2.00 15.90 -15.84
C ASN A 152 0.50 15.98 -16.13
N ALA A 153 -0.23 14.89 -15.89
CA ALA A 153 -1.67 14.86 -16.09
C ALA A 153 -2.41 15.87 -15.19
N LEU A 154 -2.00 16.01 -13.92
CA LEU A 154 -2.62 16.92 -12.96
C LEU A 154 -2.29 18.40 -13.22
N ILE A 155 -1.08 18.72 -13.68
CA ILE A 155 -0.70 20.10 -14.05
C ILE A 155 -1.29 20.51 -15.39
N GLY A 156 -1.59 19.54 -16.27
CA GLY A 156 -2.19 19.77 -17.59
C GLY A 156 -1.23 20.41 -18.60
N THR A 157 0.07 20.32 -18.34
CA THR A 157 1.15 20.83 -19.18
C THR A 157 2.27 19.79 -19.24
N ASN A 158 3.02 19.78 -20.34
CA ASN A 158 4.23 18.95 -20.46
C ASN A 158 5.50 19.69 -20.02
N ASP A 159 5.37 20.95 -19.59
CA ASP A 159 6.49 21.82 -19.24
C ASP A 159 6.65 21.93 -17.72
N HIS A 160 7.89 21.70 -17.28
CA HIS A 160 8.41 21.75 -15.92
C HIS A 160 7.53 21.08 -14.84
N ILE A 161 7.87 19.82 -14.52
CA ILE A 161 7.26 19.10 -13.40
C ILE A 161 7.81 19.65 -12.07
N PRO A 162 6.97 20.19 -11.19
CA PRO A 162 7.45 20.69 -9.89
C PRO A 162 7.85 19.55 -8.97
N GLU A 163 8.82 19.78 -8.06
CA GLU A 163 9.20 18.80 -7.04
C GLU A 163 8.05 18.49 -6.05
N LEU A 164 7.11 19.43 -5.89
CA LEU A 164 5.99 19.35 -4.97
C LEU A 164 4.70 19.77 -5.68
N LEU A 165 3.62 19.04 -5.45
CA LEU A 165 2.29 19.39 -5.97
C LEU A 165 1.24 19.26 -4.88
N ARG A 166 0.47 20.34 -4.67
CA ARG A 166 -0.71 20.29 -3.82
C ARG A 166 -1.88 19.72 -4.60
N VAL A 167 -2.38 18.58 -4.15
CA VAL A 167 -3.47 17.84 -4.80
C VAL A 167 -4.70 17.87 -3.90
N ASP A 168 -5.83 18.13 -4.53
CA ASP A 168 -7.16 18.09 -3.91
C ASP A 168 -7.82 16.75 -4.26
N SER A 169 -8.30 16.05 -3.23
CA SER A 169 -9.10 14.82 -3.35
C SER A 169 -10.57 15.05 -2.96
N GLY A 170 -11.00 16.31 -2.84
CA GLY A 170 -12.38 16.72 -2.55
C GLY A 170 -12.53 17.09 -1.09
N ASP A 171 -12.53 16.07 -0.23
CA ASP A 171 -12.65 16.24 1.23
C ASP A 171 -11.36 16.67 1.90
N PHE A 172 -10.22 16.53 1.21
CA PHE A 172 -8.90 16.72 1.76
C PHE A 172 -7.96 17.22 0.68
N SER A 173 -6.92 17.93 1.08
CA SER A 173 -5.84 18.29 0.17
C SER A 173 -4.50 18.04 0.81
N HIS A 174 -3.60 17.43 0.05
CA HIS A 174 -2.27 17.05 0.51
C HIS A 174 -1.21 17.57 -0.45
N THR A 175 0.00 17.75 0.07
CA THR A 175 1.16 18.08 -0.76
C THR A 175 1.94 16.79 -0.99
N PHE A 176 2.10 16.41 -2.24
CA PHE A 176 2.85 15.22 -2.64
C PHE A 176 4.21 15.62 -3.20
N HIS A 177 5.20 14.76 -2.98
CA HIS A 177 6.50 14.85 -3.63
C HIS A 177 6.47 14.21 -5.02
N LEU A 178 7.30 14.72 -5.93
CA LEU A 178 7.60 14.02 -7.17
C LEU A 178 8.36 12.73 -6.82
N SER A 179 7.91 11.61 -7.38
CA SER A 179 8.64 10.34 -7.28
C SER A 179 10.03 10.51 -7.86
N ILE A 180 11.04 10.00 -7.15
CA ILE A 180 12.44 10.31 -7.44
C ILE A 180 12.81 9.75 -8.83
N PRO A 181 13.28 10.58 -9.77
CA PRO A 181 13.71 10.09 -11.08
C PRO A 181 14.82 9.05 -10.95
N GLY A 182 14.67 7.92 -11.63
CA GLY A 182 15.64 6.82 -11.61
C GLY A 182 15.56 5.90 -10.39
N SER A 183 14.64 6.12 -9.46
CA SER A 183 14.36 5.17 -8.35
C SER A 183 13.51 3.98 -8.82
N HIS A 184 13.41 2.96 -7.99
CA HIS A 184 12.64 1.74 -8.27
C HIS A 184 11.11 1.94 -8.18
N PHE A 185 10.66 3.15 -7.85
CA PHE A 185 9.24 3.51 -7.78
C PHE A 185 8.91 4.79 -8.56
N ALA A 186 9.83 5.30 -9.40
CA ALA A 186 9.68 6.57 -10.12
C ALA A 186 8.37 6.68 -10.93
N GLU A 187 7.83 5.55 -11.36
CA GLU A 187 6.62 5.46 -12.17
C GLU A 187 5.33 5.18 -11.37
N VAL A 188 5.42 5.04 -10.05
CA VAL A 188 4.32 4.64 -9.17
C VAL A 188 3.94 5.79 -8.24
N ASN A 189 2.64 5.99 -8.00
CA ASN A 189 2.17 6.93 -6.99
C ASN A 189 2.06 6.21 -5.64
N VAL A 190 2.53 6.85 -4.57
CA VAL A 190 2.62 6.24 -3.24
C VAL A 190 1.86 7.10 -2.23
N LEU A 191 0.96 6.47 -1.48
CA LEU A 191 0.36 7.03 -0.26
C LEU A 191 1.15 6.53 0.94
N GLY A 192 1.96 7.43 1.49
CA GLY A 192 2.73 7.21 2.71
C GLY A 192 1.95 7.55 3.98
N MET A 193 2.63 7.38 5.11
CA MET A 193 2.08 7.62 6.44
C MET A 193 1.74 9.09 6.70
N ASP A 194 2.44 10.05 6.09
CA ASP A 194 2.07 11.47 6.16
C ASP A 194 0.64 11.74 5.69
N PHE A 195 0.21 11.10 4.59
CA PHE A 195 -1.14 11.21 4.08
C PHE A 195 -2.12 10.43 4.96
N LEU A 196 -1.81 9.15 5.23
CA LEU A 196 -2.71 8.26 5.98
C LEU A 196 -3.03 8.80 7.36
N CYS A 197 -2.02 9.27 8.10
CA CYS A 197 -2.20 9.87 9.43
C CYS A 197 -2.98 11.19 9.35
N LYS A 198 -2.62 12.08 8.41
CA LYS A 198 -3.25 13.41 8.32
C LYS A 198 -4.70 13.36 7.85
N ALA A 199 -5.06 12.37 7.03
CA ALA A 199 -6.42 12.11 6.61
C ALA A 199 -7.19 11.20 7.61
N SER A 200 -6.56 10.82 8.72
CA SER A 200 -7.09 9.92 9.76
C SER A 200 -7.62 8.61 9.17
N LEU A 201 -6.85 7.96 8.30
CA LEU A 201 -7.27 6.75 7.60
C LEU A 201 -6.79 5.47 8.27
N SER A 202 -7.66 4.47 8.28
CA SER A 202 -7.35 3.08 8.59
C SER A 202 -7.44 2.24 7.33
N ILE A 203 -6.49 1.33 7.15
CA ILE A 203 -6.49 0.34 6.06
C ILE A 203 -7.10 -0.95 6.60
N LEU A 204 -8.22 -1.38 6.03
CA LEU A 204 -8.77 -2.72 6.26
C LEU A 204 -8.48 -3.57 5.03
N MET A 205 -8.04 -4.80 5.26
CA MET A 205 -7.69 -5.75 4.21
C MET A 205 -8.42 -7.06 4.45
N ASP A 206 -9.05 -7.58 3.40
CA ASP A 206 -9.53 -8.95 3.34
C ASP A 206 -8.68 -9.70 2.31
N SER A 207 -7.76 -10.52 2.81
CA SER A 207 -6.85 -11.31 1.98
C SER A 207 -7.52 -12.47 1.24
N ALA A 208 -8.69 -12.93 1.70
CA ALA A 208 -9.45 -13.97 1.01
C ALA A 208 -10.28 -13.38 -0.13
N GLY A 209 -10.80 -12.17 0.06
CA GLY A 209 -11.57 -11.43 -0.93
C GLY A 209 -10.74 -10.57 -1.90
N ASP A 210 -9.42 -10.50 -1.71
CA ASP A 210 -8.50 -9.59 -2.43
C ASP A 210 -8.96 -8.11 -2.40
N PHE A 211 -9.56 -7.73 -1.27
CA PHE A 211 -10.24 -6.46 -1.12
C PHE A 211 -9.57 -5.58 -0.07
N VAL A 212 -9.53 -4.28 -0.34
CA VAL A 212 -8.99 -3.27 0.57
C VAL A 212 -10.05 -2.19 0.76
N GLU A 213 -10.14 -1.66 1.98
CA GLU A 213 -10.96 -0.52 2.29
C GLU A 213 -10.18 0.52 3.10
N LEU A 214 -10.09 1.75 2.61
CA LEU A 214 -9.64 2.88 3.42
C LEU A 214 -10.83 3.54 4.09
N ARG A 215 -10.85 3.53 5.42
CA ARG A 215 -11.89 4.18 6.23
C ARG A 215 -11.31 5.40 6.92
N ARG A 216 -12.10 6.46 6.99
CA ARG A 216 -11.80 7.59 7.89
C ARG A 216 -12.20 7.20 9.31
N ASN A 217 -11.26 7.31 10.23
CA ASN A 217 -11.51 7.15 11.65
C ASN A 217 -12.39 8.30 12.12
N ALA A 218 -13.39 8.01 12.96
CA ALA A 218 -14.11 9.06 13.67
C ALA A 218 -13.08 9.89 14.44
N ILE A 219 -13.12 11.22 14.25
CA ILE A 219 -12.30 12.11 15.07
C ILE A 219 -12.88 12.03 16.47
N THR A 220 -12.31 11.18 17.32
CA THR A 220 -12.52 11.28 18.76
C THR A 220 -11.75 12.52 19.19
N SER A 221 -12.47 13.60 19.49
CA SER A 221 -11.92 14.76 20.18
C SER A 221 -11.16 14.26 21.42
N PRO A 222 -9.93 14.73 21.68
CA PRO A 222 -9.25 14.44 22.95
C PRO A 222 -10.04 14.99 24.15
#